data_AF-V9Z716-F1
#
_entry.id   AF-V9Z716-F1
#
_cell.length_a   1.000
_cell.length_b   1.000
_cell.length_c   1.000
_cell.angle_alpha   90.00
_cell.angle_beta   90.00
_cell.angle_gamma   90.00
#
_symmetry.space_group_name_H-M   'P 1'
#
loop_
_entity.id
_entity.type
_entity.pdbx_description
1 polymer ?
#
loop_
_entity_poly.entity_id
_entity_poly.type
_entity_poly.pdbx_seq_one_letter_code
_entity_poly.pdbx_strand_id
1 'polypeptide(L)'
;MNLQTGARWWAFIDDRLDERMHAEYPEGLNAYHADWRAAHSLVQDHAQAVARGDDDQAGRLIQQMRDVAADWDGHPDHPDHAVA
;
A
#
# COMPACT_ATOMS: atom_id res chain seq x y z
N MET A 1 -10.13 12.01 4.64
CA MET A 1 -9.58 10.62 4.68
C MET A 1 -9.06 10.31 6.08
N ASN A 2 -8.95 9.05 6.52
CA ASN A 2 -8.49 8.73 7.89
C ASN A 2 -7.28 7.78 7.92
N LEU A 3 -6.57 7.74 9.05
CA LEU A 3 -5.37 6.90 9.24
C LEU A 3 -5.65 5.41 9.04
N GLN A 4 -6.87 4.95 9.36
CA GLN A 4 -7.26 3.55 9.23
C GLN A 4 -7.31 3.11 7.76
N THR A 5 -7.76 3.98 6.84
CA THR A 5 -7.73 3.71 5.40
C THR A 5 -6.30 3.45 4.92
N GLY A 6 -5.35 4.34 5.26
CA GLY A 6 -3.95 4.17 4.89
C GLY A 6 -3.32 2.91 5.50
N ALA A 7 -3.62 2.59 6.76
CA ALA A 7 -3.12 1.39 7.43
C ALA A 7 -3.64 0.10 6.77
N ARG A 8 -4.90 0.08 6.31
CA ARG A 8 -5.48 -1.07 5.59
C ARG A 8 -4.78 -1.32 4.27
N TRP A 9 -4.52 -0.27 3.49
CA TRP A 9 -3.77 -0.37 2.24
C TRP A 9 -2.33 -0.83 2.47
N TRP A 10 -1.67 -0.30 3.50
CA TRP A 10 -0.33 -0.72 3.86
C TRP A 10 -0.26 -2.21 4.19
N ALA A 11 -1.16 -2.71 5.06
CA ALA A 11 -1.16 -4.11 5.45
C ALA A 11 -1.36 -5.05 4.26
N PHE A 12 -2.24 -4.68 3.32
CA PHE A 12 -2.43 -5.45 2.10
C PHE A 12 -1.18 -5.45 1.22
N ILE A 13 -0.59 -4.29 0.95
CA ILE A 13 0.59 -4.18 0.08
C ILE A 13 1.80 -4.91 0.69
N ASP A 14 2.06 -4.74 1.98
CA ASP A 14 3.18 -5.39 2.69
C ASP A 14 3.10 -6.91 2.58
N ASP A 15 1.91 -7.48 2.82
CA ASP A 15 1.63 -8.92 2.72
C ASP A 15 1.84 -9.45 1.28
N ARG A 16 1.35 -8.73 0.26
CA ARG A 16 1.55 -9.12 -1.13
C ARG A 16 3.02 -9.03 -1.58
N LEU A 17 3.74 -8.02 -1.09
CA LEU A 17 5.17 -7.87 -1.36
C LEU A 17 5.98 -9.01 -0.73
N ASP A 18 5.64 -9.42 0.50
CA ASP A 18 6.30 -10.54 1.18
C ASP A 18 6.04 -11.88 0.45
N GLU A 19 4.80 -12.15 0.05
CA GLU A 19 4.47 -13.34 -0.75
C GLU A 19 5.24 -13.40 -2.07
N ARG A 20 5.30 -12.28 -2.81
CA ARG A 20 6.07 -12.20 -4.06
C ARG A 20 7.56 -12.40 -3.82
N MET A 21 8.11 -11.77 -2.78
CA MET A 21 9.51 -11.93 -2.39
C MET A 21 9.84 -13.39 -2.10
N HIS A 22 8.97 -14.10 -1.38
CA HIS A 22 9.17 -15.50 -1.05
C HIS A 22 9.16 -16.40 -2.30
N ALA A 23 8.28 -16.11 -3.26
CA ALA A 23 8.19 -16.86 -4.53
C ALA A 23 9.41 -16.65 -5.44
N GLU A 24 10.01 -15.46 -5.40
CA GLU A 24 11.14 -15.05 -6.25
C GLU A 24 12.49 -15.14 -5.54
N TYR A 25 12.54 -15.69 -4.33
CA TYR A 25 13.76 -15.69 -3.54
C TYR A 25 14.83 -16.63 -4.14
N PRO A 26 16.11 -16.20 -4.22
CA PRO A 26 16.66 -14.92 -3.76
C PRO A 26 16.63 -13.75 -4.76
N GLU A 27 16.34 -14.00 -6.04
CA GLU A 27 16.43 -13.02 -7.12
C GLU A 27 15.54 -11.77 -6.90
N GLY A 28 14.38 -11.94 -6.26
CA GLY A 28 13.41 -10.88 -5.99
C GLY A 28 13.75 -9.92 -4.85
N LEU A 29 14.80 -10.18 -4.06
CA LEU A 29 15.06 -9.43 -2.82
C LEU A 29 15.33 -7.93 -3.04
N ASN A 30 16.03 -7.56 -4.11
CA ASN A 30 16.30 -6.16 -4.43
C ASN A 30 15.04 -5.42 -4.88
N ALA A 31 14.21 -6.06 -5.70
CA ALA A 31 12.93 -5.51 -6.15
C ALA A 31 11.98 -5.33 -4.96
N TYR A 32 11.88 -6.36 -4.10
CA TYR A 32 11.15 -6.30 -2.85
C TYR A 32 11.54 -5.09 -1.99
N HIS A 33 12.83 -4.88 -1.71
CA HIS A 33 13.26 -3.75 -0.89
C HIS A 33 12.96 -2.38 -1.52
N ALA A 34 13.01 -2.27 -2.85
CA ALA A 34 12.68 -1.04 -3.55
C ALA A 34 11.19 -0.73 -3.43
N ASP A 35 10.34 -1.71 -3.73
CA ASP A 35 8.88 -1.58 -3.72
C ASP A 35 8.35 -1.40 -2.30
N TRP A 36 8.88 -2.15 -1.33
CA TRP A 36 8.57 -2.00 0.08
C TRP A 36 8.86 -0.58 0.58
N ARG A 37 10.04 -0.02 0.24
CA ARG A 37 10.41 1.34 0.64
C ARG A 37 9.48 2.39 0.01
N ALA A 38 9.12 2.21 -1.25
CA ALA A 38 8.21 3.11 -1.94
C ALA A 38 6.81 3.09 -1.30
N ALA A 39 6.23 1.91 -1.08
CA ALA A 39 4.93 1.74 -0.44
C ALA A 39 4.93 2.25 1.00
N HIS A 40 6.00 2.01 1.76
CA HIS A 40 6.15 2.49 3.13
C HIS A 40 6.24 4.03 3.20
N SER A 41 6.86 4.68 2.21
CA SER A 41 6.86 6.15 2.12
C SER A 41 5.44 6.69 1.92
N LEU A 42 4.63 6.05 1.08
CA LEU A 42 3.26 6.49 0.80
C LEU A 42 2.38 6.48 2.06
N VAL A 43 2.48 5.43 2.90
CA VAL A 43 1.70 5.38 4.16
C VAL A 43 2.16 6.45 5.17
N GLN A 44 3.46 6.74 5.22
CA GLN A 44 3.99 7.80 6.07
C GLN A 44 3.51 9.18 5.61
N ASP A 45 3.59 9.45 4.31
CA ASP A 45 3.13 10.71 3.72
C ASP A 45 1.62 10.87 3.90
N HIS A 46 0.86 9.77 3.78
CA HIS A 46 -0.58 9.78 4.00
C HIS A 46 -0.90 10.14 5.46
N ALA A 47 -0.21 9.52 6.42
CA ALA A 47 -0.39 9.83 7.84
C ALA A 47 -0.07 11.30 8.15
N GLN A 48 0.97 11.86 7.52
CA GLN A 48 1.30 13.28 7.65
C GLN A 48 0.23 14.18 7.03
N ALA A 49 -0.30 13.85 5.85
CA ALA A 49 -1.37 14.61 5.20
C ALA A 49 -2.64 14.63 6.07
N VAL A 50 -3.04 13.47 6.61
CA VAL A 50 -4.17 13.37 7.54
C VAL A 50 -3.93 14.21 8.80
N ALA A 51 -2.73 14.14 9.39
CA ALA A 51 -2.40 14.92 10.59
C ALA A 51 -2.43 16.45 10.34
N ARG A 52 -2.19 16.89 9.10
CA ARG A 52 -2.25 18.29 8.68
C ARG A 52 -3.65 18.73 8.22
N GLY A 53 -4.61 17.80 8.12
CA GLY A 53 -5.94 18.07 7.57
C GLY A 53 -5.96 18.30 6.05
N ASP A 54 -4.92 17.86 5.34
CA ASP A 54 -4.84 17.98 3.88
C ASP A 54 -5.54 16.77 3.22
N ASP A 55 -6.86 16.85 3.14
CA ASP A 55 -7.70 15.78 2.59
C ASP A 55 -7.42 15.49 1.11
N ASP A 56 -7.05 16.50 0.32
CA ASP A 56 -6.71 16.34 -1.10
C ASP A 56 -5.42 15.53 -1.26
N GLN A 57 -4.38 15.88 -0.50
CA GLN A 57 -3.13 15.13 -0.52
C GLN A 57 -3.32 13.71 0.04
N ALA A 58 -4.08 13.56 1.12
CA ALA A 58 -4.40 12.24 1.67
C ALA A 58 -5.14 11.36 0.64
N GLY A 59 -6.13 11.92 -0.07
CA GLY A 59 -6.84 11.22 -1.15
C GLY A 59 -5.92 10.80 -2.29
N ARG A 60 -5.03 11.68 -2.75
CA ARG A 60 -4.04 11.36 -3.79
C ARG A 60 -3.10 10.23 -3.37
N LEU A 61 -2.66 10.21 -2.12
CA LEU A 61 -1.76 9.18 -1.60
C LEU A 61 -2.46 7.81 -1.50
N ILE A 62 -3.74 7.77 -1.12
CA ILE A 62 -4.54 6.53 -1.20
C ILE A 62 -4.64 6.03 -2.65
N GLN A 63 -4.84 6.91 -3.62
CA GLN A 63 -4.85 6.49 -5.03
C GLN A 63 -3.50 5.91 -5.46
N GLN A 64 -2.38 6.48 -5.03
CA GLN A 64 -1.06 5.91 -5.33
C GLN A 64 -0.87 4.52 -4.67
N MET A 65 -1.39 4.32 -3.46
CA MET A 65 -1.38 3.00 -2.82
C MET A 65 -2.24 1.98 -3.60
N ARG A 66 -3.39 2.41 -4.16
CA ARG A 66 -4.18 1.58 -5.08
C ARG A 66 -3.41 1.22 -6.34
N ASP A 67 -2.70 2.17 -6.93
CA ASP A 67 -1.93 1.94 -8.14
C ASP A 67 -0.80 0.91 -7.89
N VAL A 68 -0.16 0.95 -6.71
CA VAL A 68 0.80 -0.08 -6.28
C VAL A 68 0.12 -1.44 -6.11
N ALA A 69 -1.11 -1.46 -5.61
CA ALA A 69 -1.88 -2.66 -5.38
C ALA A 69 -2.56 -3.24 -6.64
N ALA A 70 -2.48 -2.55 -7.79
CA ALA A 70 -3.26 -2.86 -8.99
C ALA A 70 -3.00 -4.28 -9.55
N ASP A 71 -1.79 -4.81 -9.38
CA ASP A 71 -1.45 -6.18 -9.80
C ASP A 71 -2.24 -7.24 -9.02
N TRP A 72 -2.78 -6.88 -7.85
CA TRP A 72 -3.57 -7.75 -6.98
C TRP A 72 -5.03 -7.31 -6.86
N ASP A 73 -5.56 -6.56 -7.84
CA ASP A 73 -6.95 -6.11 -7.87
C ASP A 73 -7.92 -7.30 -7.69
N GLY A 74 -7.64 -8.45 -8.34
CA GLY A 74 -8.45 -9.67 -8.20
C GLY A 74 -8.36 -10.39 -6.85
N HIS A 75 -7.54 -9.93 -5.90
CA HIS A 75 -7.36 -10.61 -4.61
C HIS A 75 -8.59 -10.44 -3.71
N PRO A 76 -9.06 -11.50 -3.00
CA PRO A 76 -10.24 -11.40 -2.13
C PRO A 76 -10.06 -10.40 -0.99
N ASP A 77 -8.83 -10.26 -0.48
CA ASP A 77 -8.51 -9.31 0.60
C ASP A 77 -8.18 -7.90 0.10
N HIS A 78 -8.34 -7.63 -1.20
CA HIS A 78 -8.10 -6.30 -1.75
C HIS A 78 -8.98 -5.27 -1.02
N PRO A 79 -8.42 -4.16 -0.50
CA PRO A 79 -9.15 -3.25 0.38
C PRO A 79 -10.42 -2.64 -0.23
N ASP A 80 -10.50 -2.53 -1.57
CA ASP A 80 -11.70 -2.08 -2.28
C ASP A 80 -12.76 -3.19 -2.45
N HIS A 81 -12.39 -4.47 -2.34
CA HIS A 81 -13.30 -5.62 -2.43
C HIS A 81 -13.86 -6.07 -1.09
N ALA A 82 -13.18 -5.69 -0.01
CA ALA A 82 -13.67 -5.96 1.33
C ALA A 82 -14.81 -4.99 1.68
N VAL A 83 -15.99 -5.32 1.14
CA VAL A 83 -17.29 -4.76 1.49
C VAL A 83 -17.54 -4.84 2.99
N ALA A 84 -18.30 -3.84 3.45
CA ALA A 84 -18.76 -3.57 4.81
C ALA A 84 -19.26 -4.78 5.61
#